data_AF-A0A831PJJ4-F1
#
_entry.id   AF-A0A831PJJ4-F1
#
_cell.length_a   1.000
_cell.length_b   1.000
_cell.length_c   1.000
_cell.angle_alpha   90.00
_cell.angle_beta   90.00
_cell.angle_gamma   90.00
#
_symmetry.space_group_name_H-M   'P 1'
#
loop_
_entity.id
_entity.type
_entity.pdbx_description
1 polymer ?
#
loop_
_entity_poly.entity_id
_entity_poly.type
_entity_poly.pdbx_seq_one_letter_code
_entity_poly.pdbx_strand_id
1 'polypeptide(L)'
;MSQTEHHVIIGTAGHVDHGKTALIGALTGIETDRLTEEKRRGISIDLGFAPFRLPGGMIAGVVDVPGHEKFISNMLTGIGGIGLVLLVVDVNDGVVPQTREHLQSLGLLQIPQGIIVLTK
;
A
#
# COMPACT_ATOMS: atom_id res chain seq x y z
N MET A 1 20.07 -24.35 -13.73
CA MET A 1 19.31 -24.27 -12.47
C MET A 1 18.44 -23.03 -12.57
N SER A 2 17.14 -23.19 -12.77
CA SER A 2 16.19 -22.07 -12.79
C SER A 2 16.08 -21.54 -11.36
N GLN A 3 16.62 -20.34 -11.12
CA GLN A 3 16.23 -19.58 -9.94
C GLN A 3 14.77 -19.20 -10.18
N THR A 4 13.85 -19.77 -9.41
CA THR A 4 12.50 -19.21 -9.29
C THR A 4 12.66 -17.81 -8.71
N GLU A 5 12.57 -16.79 -9.57
CA GLU A 5 12.48 -15.40 -9.12
C GLU A 5 11.23 -15.30 -8.23
N HIS A 6 11.45 -15.18 -6.91
CA HIS A 6 10.38 -14.93 -5.97
C HIS A 6 9.92 -13.48 -6.16
N HIS A 7 8.94 -13.29 -7.05
CA HIS A 7 8.27 -12.01 -7.20
C HIS A 7 7.26 -11.85 -6.07
N VAL A 8 7.47 -10.83 -5.22
CA VAL A 8 6.54 -10.47 -4.15
C VAL A 8 5.81 -9.19 -4.54
N ILE A 9 4.48 -9.21 -4.40
CA ILE A 9 3.64 -8.02 -4.49
C ILE A 9 3.35 -7.55 -3.08
N ILE A 10 3.67 -6.29 -2.82
CA ILE A 10 3.51 -5.60 -1.54
C ILE A 10 2.39 -4.57 -1.70
N GLY A 11 1.31 -4.70 -0.94
CA GLY A 11 0.24 -3.69 -0.90
C GLY A 11 0.44 -2.71 0.25
N THR A 12 -0.06 -1.48 0.10
CA THR A 12 -0.29 -0.58 1.23
C THR A 12 -1.73 -0.68 1.72
N ALA A 13 -1.95 -0.46 3.01
CA ALA A 13 -3.27 -0.33 3.61
C ALA A 13 -3.21 0.68 4.76
N GLY A 14 -4.33 1.31 5.08
CA GLY A 14 -4.42 2.30 6.17
C GLY A 14 -5.34 3.46 5.83
N HIS A 15 -5.73 4.21 6.86
CA HIS A 15 -6.63 5.36 6.73
C HIS A 15 -6.07 6.43 5.78
N VAL A 16 -6.94 7.33 5.31
CA VAL A 16 -6.57 8.53 4.54
C VAL A 16 -5.53 9.34 5.34
N ASP A 17 -4.62 10.00 4.63
CA ASP A 17 -3.59 10.89 5.18
C ASP A 17 -2.59 10.29 6.18
N HIS A 18 -2.66 8.99 6.50
CA HIS A 18 -1.66 8.30 7.34
C HIS A 18 -0.28 8.11 6.66
N GLY A 19 -0.06 8.71 5.48
CA GLY A 19 1.27 8.74 4.83
C GLY A 19 1.64 7.53 3.98
N LYS A 20 0.67 6.73 3.49
CA LYS A 20 0.93 5.56 2.60
C LYS A 20 1.76 5.93 1.37
N THR A 21 1.30 6.90 0.59
CA THR A 21 1.95 7.37 -0.65
C THR A 21 3.33 7.97 -0.37
N ALA A 22 3.45 8.76 0.70
CA ALA A 22 4.72 9.32 1.13
C ALA A 22 5.74 8.23 1.53
N LEU A 23 5.30 7.18 2.23
CA LEU A 23 6.12 6.03 2.55
C LEU A 23 6.63 5.33 1.29
N ILE A 24 5.76 5.08 0.30
CA ILE A 24 6.17 4.44 -0.95
C ILE A 24 7.15 5.31 -1.73
N GLY A 25 6.91 6.63 -1.80
CA GLY A 25 7.85 7.58 -2.37
C GLY A 25 9.21 7.54 -1.69
N ALA A 26 9.26 7.47 -0.35
CA ALA A 26 10.52 7.39 0.40
C ALA A 26 11.26 6.06 0.20
N LEU A 27 10.54 4.94 0.07
CA LEU A 27 11.14 3.62 -0.13
C LEU A 27 11.62 3.39 -1.57
N THR A 28 10.87 3.89 -2.55
CA THR A 28 11.08 3.54 -3.97
C THR A 28 11.65 4.68 -4.80
N GLY A 29 11.53 5.93 -4.33
CA GLY A 29 11.83 7.13 -5.11
C GLY A 29 10.79 7.44 -6.19
N ILE A 30 9.64 6.77 -6.18
CA ILE A 30 8.60 6.88 -7.22
C ILE A 30 7.36 7.56 -6.66
N GLU A 31 6.87 8.57 -7.36
CA GLU A 31 5.59 9.22 -7.08
C GLU A 31 4.45 8.36 -7.65
N THR A 32 3.60 7.85 -6.76
CA THR A 32 2.47 6.97 -7.10
C THR A 32 1.21 7.73 -7.49
N ASP A 33 0.98 8.89 -6.88
CA ASP A 33 -0.09 9.83 -7.28
C ASP A 33 0.27 10.52 -8.60
N ARG A 34 -0.42 10.15 -9.68
CA ARG A 34 -0.10 10.60 -11.05
C ARG A 34 -1.15 11.54 -11.60
N LEU A 35 -2.37 11.52 -11.07
CA LEU A 35 -3.45 12.36 -11.54
C LEU A 35 -3.25 13.79 -11.03
N THR A 36 -3.52 14.77 -11.89
CA THR A 36 -3.51 16.19 -11.49
C THR A 36 -4.45 16.46 -10.32
N GLU A 37 -5.55 15.72 -10.23
CA GLU A 37 -6.52 15.82 -9.14
C GLU A 37 -5.97 15.30 -7.80
N GLU A 38 -5.24 14.18 -7.82
CA GLU A 38 -4.58 13.62 -6.62
C GLU A 38 -3.60 14.64 -6.04
N LYS A 39 -2.73 15.18 -6.90
CA LYS A 39 -1.74 16.21 -6.51
C LYS A 39 -2.38 17.49 -6.00
N ARG A 40 -3.52 17.89 -6.57
CA ARG A 40 -4.24 19.11 -6.17
C ARG A 40 -4.95 18.93 -4.84
N ARG A 41 -5.48 17.74 -4.56
CA ARG A 41 -6.30 17.46 -3.37
C ARG A 41 -5.52 16.82 -2.23
N GLY A 42 -4.33 16.28 -2.49
CA GLY A 42 -3.54 15.53 -1.51
C GLY A 42 -4.16 14.18 -1.14
N ILE A 43 -4.96 13.58 -2.03
CA ILE A 43 -5.59 12.28 -1.80
C ILE A 43 -5.31 11.35 -2.98
N SER A 44 -4.98 10.09 -2.71
CA SER A 44 -4.92 9.06 -3.75
C SER A 44 -6.32 8.62 -4.18
N ILE A 45 -6.54 8.53 -5.48
CA ILE A 45 -7.83 8.21 -6.11
C ILE A 45 -7.75 6.85 -6.79
N ASP A 46 -6.65 6.58 -7.49
CA ASP A 46 -6.41 5.32 -8.19
C ASP A 46 -5.26 4.53 -7.56
N LEU A 47 -5.07 3.30 -8.03
CA LEU A 47 -3.94 2.46 -7.64
C LEU A 47 -2.63 3.02 -8.18
N GLY A 48 -1.68 3.21 -7.26
CA GLY A 48 -0.31 3.53 -7.58
C GLY A 48 0.55 2.27 -7.73
N PHE A 49 1.55 2.30 -8.61
CA PHE A 49 2.47 1.19 -8.80
C PHE A 49 3.92 1.65 -8.78
N ALA A 50 4.76 0.99 -7.98
CA ALA A 50 6.18 1.30 -7.87
C ALA A 50 7.03 0.01 -7.74
N PRO A 51 8.02 -0.23 -8.62
CA PRO A 51 9.02 -1.26 -8.38
C PRO A 51 9.91 -0.87 -7.19
N PHE A 52 10.12 -1.82 -6.27
CA PHE A 52 10.99 -1.66 -5.11
C PHE A 52 12.18 -2.62 -5.19
N ARG A 53 13.38 -2.08 -5.37
CA ARG A 53 14.63 -2.85 -5.40
C ARG A 53 15.07 -3.17 -3.98
N LEU A 54 15.03 -4.44 -3.62
CA LEU A 54 15.47 -4.93 -2.32
C LEU A 54 16.98 -5.25 -2.33
N PRO A 55 17.62 -5.30 -1.15
CA PRO A 55 18.97 -5.83 -1.03
C PRO A 55 19.07 -7.24 -1.65
N GLY A 56 20.15 -7.51 -2.37
CA GLY A 56 20.34 -8.79 -3.07
C GLY A 56 19.76 -8.83 -4.49
N GLY A 57 19.22 -7.73 -5.01
CA GLY A 57 18.85 -7.59 -6.42
C GLY A 57 17.41 -8.02 -6.76
N MET A 58 16.65 -8.51 -5.78
CA MET A 58 15.23 -8.81 -5.93
C MET A 58 14.43 -7.53 -6.20
N ILE A 59 13.43 -7.62 -7.07
CA ILE A 59 12.46 -6.54 -7.34
C ILE A 59 11.09 -6.96 -6.81
N ALA A 60 10.60 -6.24 -5.81
CA ALA A 60 9.22 -6.34 -5.36
C ALA A 60 8.34 -5.37 -6.15
N GLY A 61 7.09 -5.76 -6.44
CA GLY A 61 6.08 -4.84 -6.95
C GLY A 61 5.33 -4.21 -5.80
N VAL A 62 5.30 -2.90 -5.69
CA VAL A 62 4.49 -2.18 -4.70
C VAL A 62 3.21 -1.68 -5.35
N VAL A 63 2.09 -1.93 -4.68
CA VAL A 63 0.77 -1.39 -5.01
C VAL A 63 0.38 -0.41 -3.90
N ASP A 64 0.35 0.87 -4.24
CA ASP A 64 -0.14 1.92 -3.35
C ASP A 64 -1.66 2.05 -3.50
N VAL A 65 -2.38 1.77 -2.42
CA VAL A 65 -3.83 1.63 -2.41
C VAL A 65 -4.48 2.90 -1.83
N PRO A 66 -5.51 3.46 -2.49
CA PRO A 66 -6.21 4.61 -1.95
C PRO A 66 -6.89 4.26 -0.62
N GLY A 67 -6.71 5.12 0.39
CA GLY A 67 -7.25 4.89 1.73
C GLY A 67 -8.67 5.42 1.96
N HIS A 68 -9.24 6.16 1.00
CA HIS A 68 -10.54 6.80 1.16
C HIS A 68 -11.66 5.79 0.85
N GLU A 69 -12.65 5.71 1.74
CA GLU A 69 -13.84 4.86 1.60
C GLU A 69 -14.53 4.92 0.22
N LYS A 70 -14.51 6.07 -0.46
CA LYS A 70 -15.12 6.26 -1.78
C LYS A 70 -14.39 5.51 -2.89
N PHE A 71 -13.17 5.05 -2.64
CA PHE A 71 -12.29 4.38 -3.61
C PHE A 71 -11.95 2.93 -3.21
N ILE A 72 -12.70 2.34 -2.27
CA ILE A 72 -12.55 0.93 -1.85
C ILE A 72 -12.72 -0.03 -3.04
N SER A 73 -13.56 0.31 -4.03
CA SER A 73 -13.69 -0.51 -5.25
C SER A 73 -12.37 -0.62 -6.02
N ASN A 74 -11.58 0.46 -6.06
CA ASN A 74 -10.27 0.49 -6.72
C ASN A 74 -9.22 -0.25 -5.88
N MET A 75 -9.34 -0.20 -4.56
CA MET A 75 -8.53 -1.05 -3.68
C MET A 75 -8.71 -2.54 -3.99
N LEU A 76 -9.95 -3.01 -4.16
CA LEU A 76 -10.25 -4.43 -4.40
C LEU A 76 -9.69 -4.97 -5.72
N THR A 77 -9.54 -4.13 -6.75
CA THR A 77 -8.96 -4.55 -8.04
C THR A 77 -7.44 -4.74 -7.97
N GLY A 78 -6.76 -4.05 -7.06
CA GLY A 78 -5.30 -4.12 -6.87
C GLY A 78 -4.81 -5.20 -5.90
N ILE A 79 -5.75 -5.90 -5.25
CA ILE A 79 -5.46 -6.84 -4.17
C ILE A 79 -5.01 -8.23 -4.67
N GLY A 80 -5.37 -8.60 -5.90
CA GLY A 80 -5.06 -9.92 -6.46
C GLY A 80 -3.57 -10.20 -6.48
N GLY A 81 -3.12 -11.21 -5.73
CA GLY A 81 -1.73 -11.66 -5.71
C GLY A 81 -0.82 -10.92 -4.72
N ILE A 82 -1.35 -10.06 -3.84
CA ILE A 82 -0.58 -9.47 -2.74
C ILE A 82 -0.10 -10.58 -1.78
N GLY A 83 1.21 -10.67 -1.60
CA GLY A 83 1.85 -11.60 -0.65
C GLY A 83 2.17 -10.96 0.70
N LEU A 84 2.25 -9.62 0.77
CA LEU A 84 2.62 -8.86 1.95
C LEU A 84 1.86 -7.52 1.98
N VAL A 85 1.37 -7.10 3.14
CA VAL A 85 0.77 -5.75 3.30
C VAL A 85 1.53 -4.90 4.30
N LEU A 86 1.74 -3.64 3.94
CA LEU A 86 2.19 -2.59 4.85
C LEU A 86 0.95 -1.86 5.38
N LEU A 87 0.58 -2.12 6.63
CA LEU A 87 -0.49 -1.41 7.32
C LEU A 87 0.08 -0.14 7.97
N VAL A 88 -0.18 1.01 7.36
CA VAL A 88 0.37 2.30 7.75
C VAL A 88 -0.56 2.99 8.75
N VAL A 89 0.00 3.39 9.89
CA VAL A 89 -0.72 4.00 11.00
C VAL A 89 0.03 5.24 11.47
N ASP A 90 -0.63 6.40 11.36
CA ASP A 90 -0.16 7.64 11.99
C ASP A 90 -0.21 7.46 13.52
N VAL A 91 0.88 7.80 14.21
CA VAL A 91 0.97 7.67 15.67
C VAL A 91 0.13 8.68 16.43
N ASN A 92 -0.24 9.82 15.84
CA ASN A 92 -1.09 10.83 16.46
C ASN A 92 -2.55 10.38 16.50
N ASP A 93 -3.03 9.80 15.40
CA ASP A 93 -4.41 9.31 15.28
C ASP A 93 -4.55 7.87 15.82
N GLY A 94 -3.49 7.09 15.72
CA GLY A 94 -3.48 5.68 16.10
C GLY A 94 -4.44 4.84 15.25
N VAL A 95 -5.03 3.82 15.86
CA VAL A 95 -5.92 2.88 15.16
C VAL A 95 -7.35 3.42 15.11
N VAL A 96 -7.67 4.06 13.99
CA VAL A 96 -9.01 4.57 13.66
C VAL A 96 -9.93 3.48 13.07
N PRO A 97 -11.27 3.69 12.99
CA PRO A 97 -12.20 2.68 12.47
C PRO A 97 -11.84 2.13 11.08
N GLN A 98 -11.46 2.98 10.12
CA GLN A 98 -11.03 2.53 8.79
C GLN A 98 -9.78 1.64 8.81
N THR A 99 -8.85 1.84 9.76
CA THR A 99 -7.70 0.94 9.94
C THR A 99 -8.17 -0.46 10.33
N ARG A 100 -9.22 -0.57 11.15
CA ARG A 100 -9.81 -1.85 11.57
C ARG A 100 -10.58 -2.51 10.43
N GLU A 101 -11.31 -1.73 9.65
CA GLU A 101 -12.02 -2.21 8.45
C GLU A 101 -11.03 -2.77 7.42
N HIS A 102 -9.96 -2.03 7.13
CA HIS A 102 -8.89 -2.54 6.27
C HIS A 102 -8.33 -3.85 6.81
N LEU A 103 -7.97 -3.92 8.10
CA LEU A 103 -7.45 -5.16 8.70
C LEU A 103 -8.42 -6.35 8.54
N GLN A 104 -9.74 -6.12 8.68
CA GLN A 104 -10.75 -7.14 8.42
C GLN A 104 -10.77 -7.57 6.95
N SER A 105 -10.74 -6.63 6.01
CA SER A 105 -10.64 -6.93 4.58
C SER A 105 -9.39 -7.75 4.25
N LEU A 106 -8.22 -7.38 4.79
CA LEU A 106 -6.98 -8.14 4.59
C LEU A 106 -7.11 -9.59 5.11
N GLY A 107 -7.80 -9.79 6.23
CA GLY A 107 -8.10 -11.12 6.77
C GLY A 107 -8.99 -11.96 5.84
N LEU A 108 -10.02 -11.34 5.24
CA LEU A 108 -10.90 -12.01 4.26
C LEU A 108 -10.16 -12.38 2.98
N LEU A 109 -9.16 -11.59 2.60
CA LEU A 109 -8.32 -11.80 1.42
C LEU A 109 -7.22 -12.85 1.63
N GLN A 110 -7.13 -13.41 2.85
CA GLN A 110 -6.15 -14.44 3.23
C GLN A 110 -4.69 -14.05 2.96
N ILE A 111 -4.37 -12.76 3.07
CA ILE A 111 -2.99 -12.30 2.87
C ILE A 111 -2.13 -12.86 4.00
N PRO A 112 -1.05 -13.59 3.69
CA PRO A 112 -0.35 -14.42 4.68
C PRO A 112 0.53 -13.62 5.63
N GLN A 113 0.96 -12.41 5.25
CA GLN A 113 1.92 -11.62 5.98
C GLN A 113 1.58 -10.13 5.97
N GLY A 114 1.87 -9.45 7.08
CA GLY A 114 1.70 -8.01 7.21
C GLY A 114 2.77 -7.38 8.09
N ILE A 115 3.16 -6.15 7.77
CA ILE A 115 4.05 -5.31 8.57
C ILE A 115 3.26 -4.06 8.98
N ILE A 116 3.26 -3.74 10.28
CA ILE A 116 2.71 -2.47 10.77
C ILE A 116 3.80 -1.42 10.62
N VAL A 117 3.48 -0.33 9.93
CA VAL A 117 4.38 0.81 9.74
C VAL A 117 3.81 1.99 10.50
N LEU A 118 4.58 2.50 11.47
CA LEU A 118 4.21 3.68 12.24
C LEU A 118 4.74 4.93 11.55
N THR A 119 3.86 5.86 11.21
CA THR A 119 4.15 7.17 10.61
C THR A 119 3.90 8.30 11.61
N LYS A 120 4.23 9.54 11.23
CA LYS A 120 4.10 10.73 12.06
C LYS A 120 2.86 11.51 11.73
#